data_AF-A0A9P5UGX9-F1
#
_entry.id   AF-A0A9P5UGX9-F1
#
_cell.length_a   1.000
_cell.length_b   1.000
_cell.length_c   1.000
_cell.angle_alpha   90.00
_cell.angle_beta   90.00
_cell.angle_gamma   90.00
#
_symmetry.space_group_name_H-M   'P 1'
#
loop_
_entity.id
_entity.type
_entity.pdbx_description
1 polymer ?
#
loop_
_entity_poly.entity_id
_entity_poly.type
_entity_poly.pdbx_seq_one_letter_code
_entity_poly.pdbx_strand_id
1 'polypeptide(L)'
;MAQTFLWFSAQPLGAKLAMQAFAKECVSELINRELQQSAPIFLSDPEDTSEEKLLGTSFCLLKEPVRESNETLWTLLQKAAYTTKQKRRNKDPDMSHFVSATAWTVWVLPKHVTLPHDINCQYQEHFHAHSNTLFDLEPIIFGELEKDDQIFNQNIDIVLHILLDSPKFAEYSEKHKNDPAFTPLSLVFQLDTGPDGIVEGYIGPTLDQEEASYDGTLKVIMFILCLLYLQSIKEQQTTGLQRFIVWLGDQLTADCLHGLWCQRHKDHNSFDHLDWMVPLFSNSAIIGSLKHTFNVLKCKGLTSTATKGPFWHHLDEAIYHVSEAHFLASWLAVAKLSKLSDLTTLSPIQLCRLAVKLINEHASATAIHNLTKHHLKDRQDPQLVQWIMWNKAVLLYLDLCTTVWKGDVGQMENLLPTLLF
;
A
#
# COMPACT_ATOMS: atom_id res chain seq x y z
N MET A 1 -63.79 -19.09 -25.57
CA MET A 1 -63.25 -19.90 -24.45
C MET A 1 -62.00 -20.60 -24.97
N ALA A 2 -60.88 -19.87 -25.04
CA ALA A 2 -59.63 -20.36 -25.64
C ALA A 2 -58.65 -20.74 -24.51
N GLN A 3 -58.30 -22.02 -24.45
CA GLN A 3 -57.28 -22.55 -23.54
C GLN A 3 -55.89 -22.17 -24.07
N THR A 4 -55.22 -21.26 -23.36
CA THR A 4 -53.81 -20.94 -23.57
C THR A 4 -52.96 -22.02 -22.88
N PHE A 5 -52.30 -22.87 -23.66
CA PHE A 5 -51.26 -23.77 -23.17
C PHE A 5 -50.03 -22.94 -22.75
N LEU A 6 -49.80 -22.83 -21.43
CA LEU A 6 -48.56 -22.34 -20.85
C LEU A 6 -47.53 -23.47 -20.87
N TRP A 7 -46.60 -23.42 -21.82
CA TRP A 7 -45.37 -24.23 -21.80
C TRP A 7 -44.46 -23.70 -20.68
N PHE A 8 -44.50 -24.33 -19.50
CA PHE A 8 -43.43 -24.19 -18.51
C PHE A 8 -42.18 -24.88 -19.03
N SER A 9 -41.22 -24.12 -19.58
CA SER A 9 -39.89 -24.64 -19.89
C SER A 9 -39.10 -24.77 -18.59
N ALA A 10 -39.33 -25.84 -17.83
CA ALA A 10 -38.34 -26.32 -16.88
C ALA A 10 -37.12 -26.81 -17.69
N GLN A 11 -36.14 -25.93 -17.94
CA GLN A 11 -34.89 -26.35 -18.54
C GLN A 11 -34.25 -27.40 -17.62
N PRO A 12 -33.97 -28.63 -18.10
CA PRO A 12 -33.33 -29.63 -17.26
C PRO A 12 -31.94 -29.13 -16.88
N LEU A 13 -31.76 -28.81 -15.59
CA LEU A 13 -30.53 -28.26 -15.03
C LEU A 13 -29.30 -29.12 -15.38
N GLY A 14 -29.49 -30.44 -15.48
CA GLY A 14 -28.46 -31.38 -15.91
C GLY A 14 -28.01 -31.19 -17.36
N ALA A 15 -28.93 -30.93 -18.30
CA ALA A 15 -28.58 -30.68 -19.70
C ALA A 15 -27.80 -29.37 -19.84
N LYS A 16 -28.18 -28.33 -19.08
CA LYS A 16 -27.46 -27.04 -19.07
C LYS A 16 -26.01 -27.21 -18.61
N LEU A 17 -25.77 -27.93 -17.52
CA LEU A 17 -24.42 -28.18 -17.01
C LEU A 17 -23.57 -29.01 -17.99
N ALA A 18 -24.17 -30.05 -18.57
CA ALA A 18 -23.50 -30.87 -19.59
C ALA A 18 -23.12 -30.04 -20.84
N MET A 19 -24.04 -29.19 -21.32
CA MET A 19 -23.78 -28.32 -22.46
C MET A 19 -22.72 -27.24 -22.15
N GLN A 20 -22.69 -26.71 -20.92
CA GLN A 20 -21.67 -25.75 -20.50
C GLN A 20 -20.28 -26.40 -20.41
N ALA A 21 -20.20 -27.61 -19.85
CA ALA A 21 -18.96 -28.37 -19.79
C ALA A 21 -18.43 -28.69 -21.19
N PHE A 22 -19.30 -29.18 -22.07
CA PHE A 22 -18.97 -29.46 -23.47
C PHE A 22 -18.51 -28.20 -24.23
N ALA A 23 -19.24 -27.09 -24.10
CA ALA A 23 -18.84 -25.83 -24.74
C ALA A 23 -17.49 -25.31 -24.23
N LYS A 24 -17.20 -25.47 -22.93
CA LYS A 24 -15.91 -25.09 -22.35
C LYS A 24 -14.77 -25.95 -22.91
N GLU A 25 -15.00 -27.25 -23.05
CA GLU A 25 -14.05 -28.20 -23.62
C GLU A 25 -13.74 -27.84 -25.08
N CYS A 26 -14.77 -27.66 -25.92
CA CYS A 26 -14.59 -27.28 -27.32
C CYS A 26 -13.83 -25.95 -27.49
N VAL A 27 -14.14 -24.94 -26.67
CA VAL A 27 -13.43 -23.64 -26.74
C VAL A 27 -11.98 -23.79 -26.30
N SER A 28 -11.71 -24.61 -25.28
CA SER A 28 -10.35 -24.84 -24.77
C SER A 28 -9.49 -25.57 -25.79
N GLU A 29 -10.02 -26.62 -26.44
CA GLU A 29 -9.33 -27.35 -27.51
C GLU A 29 -9.02 -26.45 -28.69
N LEU A 30 -9.96 -25.59 -29.07
CA LEU A 30 -9.81 -24.69 -30.20
C LEU A 30 -8.73 -23.62 -29.92
N ILE A 31 -8.74 -23.02 -28.73
CA ILE A 31 -7.69 -22.07 -28.30
C ILE A 31 -6.33 -22.76 -28.26
N ASN A 32 -6.23 -23.98 -27.71
CA ASN A 32 -4.96 -24.71 -27.66
C ASN A 32 -4.42 -24.99 -29.06
N ARG A 33 -5.29 -25.34 -30.01
CA ARG A 33 -4.90 -25.55 -31.41
C ARG A 33 -4.40 -24.27 -32.07
N GLU A 34 -5.10 -23.15 -31.86
CA GLU A 34 -4.67 -21.84 -32.38
C GLU A 34 -3.30 -21.43 -31.78
N LEU A 35 -3.10 -21.60 -30.48
CA LEU A 35 -1.83 -21.33 -29.81
C LEU A 35 -0.68 -22.19 -30.35
N GLN A 36 -0.94 -23.46 -30.64
CA GLN A 36 0.05 -24.34 -31.28
C GLN A 36 0.37 -23.91 -32.71
N GLN A 37 -0.63 -23.44 -33.45
CA GLN A 37 -0.45 -22.94 -34.82
C GLN A 37 0.35 -21.63 -34.86
N SER A 38 0.24 -20.80 -33.83
CA SER A 38 0.98 -19.54 -33.74
C SER A 38 2.35 -19.66 -33.07
N ALA A 39 2.67 -20.80 -32.47
CA ALA A 39 3.99 -21.06 -31.86
C ALA A 39 5.18 -20.71 -32.78
N PRO A 40 5.18 -21.03 -34.10
CA PRO A 40 6.27 -20.66 -35.00
C PRO A 40 6.48 -19.15 -35.17
N ILE A 41 5.43 -18.34 -34.95
CA ILE A 41 5.50 -16.87 -35.06
C ILE A 41 6.37 -16.28 -33.93
N PHE A 42 6.47 -16.99 -32.81
CA PHE A 42 7.25 -16.58 -31.64
C PHE A 42 8.64 -17.19 -31.59
N LEU A 43 9.00 -18.06 -32.55
CA LEU A 43 10.33 -18.64 -32.63
C LEU A 43 11.25 -17.72 -33.44
N SER A 44 12.36 -17.31 -32.83
CA SER A 44 13.45 -16.67 -33.55
C SER A 44 14.18 -17.70 -34.41
N ASP A 45 14.75 -17.26 -35.54
CA ASP A 45 15.60 -18.09 -36.39
C ASP A 45 16.83 -18.56 -35.57
N PRO A 46 17.09 -19.88 -35.46
CA PRO A 46 18.18 -20.41 -34.64
C PRO A 46 19.59 -19.97 -35.10
N GLU A 47 19.76 -19.47 -36.32
CA GLU A 47 21.06 -18.99 -36.81
C GLU A 47 21.31 -17.48 -36.60
N ASP A 48 20.34 -16.72 -36.06
CA ASP A 48 20.43 -15.26 -35.99
C ASP A 48 20.03 -14.72 -34.60
N THR A 49 20.97 -14.82 -33.65
CA THR A 49 20.87 -14.31 -32.26
C THR A 49 21.48 -12.92 -32.08
N SER A 50 21.45 -12.08 -33.11
CA SER A 50 21.95 -10.72 -33.01
C SER A 50 21.11 -9.89 -32.01
N GLU A 51 21.78 -9.13 -31.15
CA GLU A 51 21.15 -8.28 -30.12
C GLU A 51 20.13 -7.31 -30.72
N GLU A 52 20.43 -6.75 -31.89
CA GLU A 52 19.58 -5.82 -32.62
C GLU A 52 18.24 -6.45 -33.05
N LYS A 53 18.19 -7.76 -33.32
CA LYS A 53 16.98 -8.48 -33.74
C LYS A 53 16.16 -8.97 -32.54
N LEU A 54 16.84 -9.37 -31.46
CA LEU A 54 16.20 -9.71 -30.19
C LEU A 54 15.53 -8.48 -29.56
N LEU A 55 16.15 -7.30 -29.68
CA LEU A 55 15.60 -6.04 -29.20
C LEU A 55 14.68 -5.35 -30.22
N GLY A 56 14.80 -5.66 -31.51
CA GLY A 56 13.99 -5.11 -32.60
C GLY A 56 12.61 -5.77 -32.77
N THR A 57 12.27 -6.77 -31.95
CA THR A 57 10.97 -7.45 -32.01
C THR A 57 9.87 -6.52 -31.48
N SER A 58 9.15 -5.87 -32.39
CA SER A 58 8.03 -5.00 -32.06
C SER A 58 6.73 -5.79 -31.98
N PHE A 59 5.99 -5.64 -30.87
CA PHE A 59 4.64 -6.21 -30.72
C PHE A 59 3.69 -5.75 -31.84
N CYS A 60 3.90 -4.57 -32.42
CA CYS A 60 3.10 -4.09 -33.55
C CYS A 60 3.27 -4.96 -34.80
N LEU A 61 4.46 -5.54 -35.01
CA LEU A 61 4.76 -6.40 -36.16
C LEU A 61 4.23 -7.83 -35.95
N LEU A 62 4.17 -8.28 -34.69
CA LEU A 62 3.62 -9.60 -34.33
C LEU A 62 2.09 -9.63 -34.27
N LYS A 63 1.47 -8.46 -34.08
CA LYS A 63 0.03 -8.32 -33.84
C LYS A 63 -0.83 -8.96 -34.92
N GLU A 64 -0.64 -8.58 -36.19
CA GLU A 64 -1.48 -9.09 -37.28
C GLU A 64 -1.26 -10.58 -37.57
N PRO A 65 -0.01 -11.10 -37.65
CA PRO A 65 0.22 -12.55 -37.81
C PRO A 65 -0.37 -13.40 -36.67
N VAL A 66 -0.27 -12.92 -35.42
CA VAL A 66 -0.85 -13.60 -34.26
C VAL A 66 -2.38 -13.53 -34.28
N ARG A 67 -2.95 -12.40 -34.71
CA ARG A 67 -4.40 -12.24 -34.85
C ARG A 67 -4.97 -13.14 -35.95
N GLU A 68 -4.30 -13.26 -37.08
CA GLU A 68 -4.71 -14.12 -38.20
C GLU A 68 -4.64 -15.60 -37.83
N SER A 69 -3.64 -16.01 -37.04
CA SER A 69 -3.47 -17.40 -36.59
C SER A 69 -4.31 -17.78 -35.36
N ASN A 70 -4.83 -16.80 -34.61
CA ASN A 70 -5.58 -17.02 -33.37
C ASN A 70 -6.90 -16.23 -33.33
N GLU A 71 -7.73 -16.36 -34.37
CA GLU A 71 -8.97 -15.57 -34.51
C GLU A 71 -9.91 -15.75 -33.30
N THR A 72 -10.07 -16.98 -32.80
CA THR A 72 -11.02 -17.27 -31.71
C THR A 72 -10.51 -16.74 -30.39
N LEU A 73 -9.23 -16.97 -30.07
CA LEU A 73 -8.59 -16.41 -28.88
C LEU A 73 -8.65 -14.87 -28.91
N TRP A 74 -8.32 -14.26 -30.04
CA TRP A 74 -8.35 -12.80 -30.19
C TRP A 74 -9.76 -12.24 -29.99
N THR A 75 -10.76 -12.89 -30.57
CA THR A 75 -12.17 -12.51 -30.41
C THR A 75 -12.64 -12.63 -28.96
N LEU A 76 -12.22 -13.69 -28.26
CA LEU A 76 -12.56 -13.92 -26.85
C LEU A 76 -11.91 -12.86 -25.95
N LEU A 77 -10.62 -12.58 -26.15
CA LEU A 77 -9.90 -11.52 -25.43
C LEU A 77 -10.51 -10.14 -25.71
N GLN A 78 -10.86 -9.84 -26.96
CA GLN A 78 -11.51 -8.57 -27.30
C GLN A 78 -12.88 -8.43 -26.62
N LYS A 79 -13.69 -9.49 -26.57
CA LYS A 79 -14.99 -9.48 -25.89
C LYS A 79 -14.87 -9.40 -24.37
N ALA A 80 -13.80 -9.96 -23.79
CA ALA A 80 -13.52 -9.85 -22.36
C ALA A 80 -13.00 -8.45 -21.97
N ALA A 81 -12.17 -7.84 -22.83
CA ALA A 81 -11.56 -6.53 -22.57
C ALA A 81 -12.51 -5.35 -22.81
N TYR A 82 -13.45 -5.47 -23.77
CA TYR A 82 -14.32 -4.36 -24.16
C TYR A 82 -15.80 -4.70 -24.02
N THR A 83 -16.53 -3.87 -23.29
CA THR A 83 -18.00 -3.85 -23.35
C THR A 83 -18.48 -3.27 -24.68
N THR A 84 -19.71 -3.62 -25.08
CA THR A 84 -20.35 -3.06 -26.29
C THR A 84 -20.42 -1.53 -26.26
N LYS A 85 -20.49 -0.93 -25.07
CA LYS A 85 -20.49 0.52 -24.86
C LYS A 85 -19.11 1.14 -25.06
N GLN A 86 -18.04 0.48 -24.59
CA GLN A 86 -16.66 0.93 -24.82
C GLN A 86 -16.26 0.81 -26.30
N LYS A 87 -16.66 -0.28 -26.98
CA LYS A 87 -16.42 -0.46 -28.43
C LYS A 87 -17.06 0.64 -29.29
N ARG A 88 -18.16 1.26 -28.83
CA ARG A 88 -18.79 2.41 -29.51
C ARG A 88 -18.11 3.75 -29.22
N ARG A 89 -17.38 3.87 -28.12
CA ARG A 89 -16.65 5.09 -27.73
C ARG A 89 -15.27 5.15 -28.36
N ASN A 90 -14.59 4.01 -28.49
CA ASN A 90 -13.29 3.91 -29.13
C ASN A 90 -13.48 3.87 -30.65
N LYS A 91 -13.45 5.05 -31.31
CA LYS A 91 -13.58 5.17 -32.78
C LYS A 91 -12.38 4.60 -33.55
N ASP A 92 -11.27 4.33 -32.87
CA ASP A 92 -10.15 3.52 -33.36
C ASP A 92 -9.82 2.45 -32.30
N PRO A 93 -10.10 1.16 -32.55
CA PRO A 93 -9.74 0.08 -31.62
C PRO A 93 -8.23 -0.23 -31.60
N ASP A 94 -7.45 0.41 -32.47
CA ASP A 94 -6.03 0.14 -32.69
C ASP A 94 -5.07 1.09 -31.96
N MET A 95 -5.60 2.08 -31.27
CA MET A 95 -4.80 2.93 -30.41
C MET A 95 -4.82 2.39 -28.99
N SER A 96 -3.78 1.65 -28.61
CA SER A 96 -3.36 1.46 -27.23
C SER A 96 -2.82 2.77 -26.63
N HIS A 97 -3.54 3.89 -26.81
CA HIS A 97 -3.25 5.10 -26.08
C HIS A 97 -3.73 4.87 -24.65
N PHE A 98 -2.84 4.31 -23.83
CA PHE A 98 -2.92 4.55 -22.40
C PHE A 98 -2.82 6.07 -22.22
N VAL A 99 -3.95 6.70 -22.00
CA VAL A 99 -4.02 8.11 -21.67
C VAL A 99 -3.61 8.21 -20.20
N SER A 100 -2.35 8.55 -19.98
CA SER A 100 -1.80 8.81 -18.66
C SER A 100 -2.35 10.15 -18.20
N ALA A 101 -3.21 10.11 -17.19
CA ALA A 101 -3.98 11.24 -16.71
C ALA A 101 -3.83 11.35 -15.19
N THR A 102 -3.74 12.59 -14.70
CA THR A 102 -3.56 12.91 -13.29
C THR A 102 -4.90 13.15 -12.62
N ALA A 103 -5.18 12.43 -11.54
CA ALA A 103 -6.21 12.82 -10.57
C ALA A 103 -5.56 13.63 -9.44
N TRP A 104 -6.28 14.61 -8.91
CA TRP A 104 -5.78 15.43 -7.81
C TRP A 104 -6.89 15.75 -6.82
N THR A 105 -6.50 16.03 -5.59
CA THR A 105 -7.39 16.42 -4.49
C THR A 105 -6.69 17.51 -3.70
N VAL A 106 -7.44 18.51 -3.25
CA VAL A 106 -6.94 19.50 -2.29
C VAL A 106 -7.57 19.24 -0.93
N TRP A 107 -6.73 19.16 0.09
CA TRP A 107 -7.17 19.09 1.49
C TRP A 107 -7.00 20.45 2.13
N VAL A 108 -8.09 20.98 2.67
CA VAL A 108 -8.11 22.28 3.34
C VAL A 108 -8.13 22.05 4.84
N LEU A 109 -7.10 22.55 5.52
CA LEU A 109 -7.01 22.48 6.98
C LEU A 109 -8.12 23.33 7.64
N PRO A 110 -8.59 22.95 8.84
CA PRO A 110 -9.58 23.73 9.58
C PRO A 110 -9.12 25.17 9.81
N LYS A 111 -10.07 26.12 9.83
CA LYS A 111 -9.77 27.57 9.94
C LYS A 111 -8.99 27.98 11.19
N HIS A 112 -9.09 27.19 12.27
CA HIS A 112 -8.36 27.45 13.51
C HIS A 112 -6.91 26.97 13.43
N VAL A 113 -6.59 26.06 12.51
CA VAL A 113 -5.23 25.60 12.21
C VAL A 113 -4.62 26.57 11.20
N THR A 114 -4.06 27.66 11.70
CA THR A 114 -3.37 28.66 10.87
C THR A 114 -1.86 28.53 11.03
N LEU A 115 -1.17 28.43 9.90
CA LEU A 115 0.28 28.63 9.88
C LEU A 115 0.62 30.13 9.96
N PRO A 116 1.78 30.51 10.52
CA PRO A 116 2.28 31.87 10.46
C PRO A 116 2.30 32.40 9.02
N HIS A 117 1.97 33.69 8.84
CA HIS A 117 1.95 34.32 7.50
C HIS A 117 3.32 34.39 6.83
N ASP A 118 4.40 34.18 7.58
CA ASP A 118 5.79 34.19 7.16
C ASP A 118 6.42 32.79 7.24
N ILE A 119 5.62 31.73 7.33
CA ILE A 119 6.10 30.36 7.52
C ILE A 119 7.11 29.93 6.45
N ASN A 120 6.93 30.33 5.19
CA ASN A 120 7.90 30.01 4.14
C ASN A 120 9.24 30.73 4.38
N CYS A 121 9.21 32.01 4.75
CA CYS A 121 10.41 32.75 5.11
C CYS A 121 11.14 32.09 6.29
N GLN A 122 10.40 31.70 7.34
CA GLN A 122 10.98 31.01 8.49
C GLN A 122 11.60 29.66 8.09
N TYR A 123 10.92 28.90 7.23
CA TYR A 123 11.43 27.62 6.71
C TYR A 123 12.72 27.82 5.90
N GLN A 124 12.77 28.81 5.02
CA GLN A 124 13.96 29.13 4.23
C GLN A 124 15.11 29.63 5.10
N GLU A 125 14.85 30.50 6.07
CA GLU A 125 15.85 30.96 7.04
C GLU A 125 16.42 29.79 7.85
N HIS A 126 15.55 28.88 8.30
CA HIS A 126 15.96 27.66 8.99
C HIS A 126 16.83 26.79 8.07
N PHE A 127 16.41 26.55 6.83
CA PHE A 127 17.18 25.76 5.87
C PHE A 127 18.55 26.38 5.58
N HIS A 128 18.63 27.70 5.37
CA HIS A 128 19.88 28.42 5.16
C HIS A 128 20.81 28.38 6.38
N ALA A 129 20.26 28.53 7.60
CA ALA A 129 21.05 28.45 8.83
C ALA A 129 21.65 27.05 9.04
N HIS A 130 20.95 26.01 8.57
CA HIS A 130 21.32 24.61 8.76
C HIS A 130 21.87 23.92 7.50
N SER A 131 22.06 24.64 6.38
CA SER A 131 22.52 24.04 5.13
C SER A 131 23.93 23.46 5.21
N ASN A 132 24.72 23.94 6.17
CA ASN A 132 26.09 23.49 6.43
C ASN A 132 26.20 22.62 7.70
N THR A 133 25.11 22.43 8.44
CA THR A 133 25.12 21.55 9.61
C THR A 133 24.92 20.12 9.13
N LEU A 134 25.82 19.22 9.54
CA LEU A 134 25.60 17.80 9.31
C LEU A 134 24.41 17.35 10.15
N PHE A 135 23.52 16.58 9.53
CA PHE A 135 22.41 15.96 10.22
C PHE A 135 22.95 15.00 11.28
N ASP A 136 22.59 15.23 12.54
CA ASP A 136 23.04 14.40 13.65
C ASP A 136 22.26 13.07 13.66
N LEU A 137 22.94 12.01 13.24
CA LEU A 137 22.38 10.66 13.24
C LEU A 137 22.49 9.98 14.61
N GLU A 138 23.27 10.52 15.56
CA GLU A 138 23.53 9.90 16.85
C GLU A 138 22.23 9.62 17.63
N PRO A 139 21.28 10.58 17.76
CA PRO A 139 20.01 10.33 18.45
C PRO A 139 19.14 9.27 17.78
N ILE A 140 19.27 9.11 16.46
CA ILE A 140 18.48 8.14 15.68
C ILE A 140 19.10 6.74 15.76
N ILE A 141 20.44 6.64 15.71
CA ILE A 141 21.14 5.36 15.73
C ILE A 141 21.13 4.74 17.13
N PHE A 142 21.39 5.54 18.16
CA PHE A 142 21.45 5.04 19.54
C PHE A 142 20.09 5.02 20.23
N GLY A 143 19.11 5.75 19.69
CA GLY A 143 17.78 5.84 20.23
C GLY A 143 17.73 6.56 21.58
N GLU A 144 16.51 6.70 22.10
CA GLU A 144 16.26 7.19 23.45
C GLU A 144 15.55 6.09 24.22
N LEU A 145 16.08 5.73 25.40
CA LEU A 145 15.54 4.63 26.21
C LEU A 145 14.05 4.81 26.52
N GLU A 146 13.61 6.05 26.75
CA GLU A 146 12.20 6.36 27.03
C GLU A 146 11.31 6.09 25.81
N LYS A 147 11.78 6.36 24.60
CA LYS A 147 11.05 6.10 23.34
C LYS A 147 11.00 4.60 23.06
N ASP A 148 12.10 3.88 23.27
CA ASP A 148 12.16 2.43 23.12
C ASP A 148 11.19 1.73 24.07
N ASP A 149 11.13 2.18 25.33
CA ASP A 149 10.19 1.66 26.32
C ASP A 149 8.72 1.95 25.93
N GLN A 150 8.44 3.12 25.36
CA GLN A 150 7.10 3.46 24.86
C GLN A 150 6.68 2.55 23.69
N ILE A 151 7.55 2.38 22.69
CA ILE A 151 7.30 1.46 21.56
C ILE A 151 7.11 0.03 22.06
N PHE A 152 7.92 -0.41 23.02
CA PHE A 152 7.79 -1.74 23.60
C PHE A 152 6.43 -1.94 24.30
N ASN A 153 5.98 -0.95 25.07
CA ASN A 153 4.67 -0.98 25.73
C ASN A 153 3.54 -0.97 24.70
N GLN A 154 3.65 -0.16 23.64
CA GLN A 154 2.65 -0.12 22.57
C GLN A 154 2.54 -1.46 21.84
N ASN A 155 3.67 -2.14 21.62
CA ASN A 155 3.69 -3.49 21.06
C ASN A 155 3.00 -4.52 21.97
N ILE A 156 3.14 -4.41 23.28
CA ILE A 156 2.42 -5.24 24.25
C ILE A 156 0.91 -5.01 24.11
N ASP A 157 0.48 -3.75 24.07
CA ASP A 157 -0.92 -3.34 23.91
C ASP A 157 -1.54 -3.91 22.62
N ILE A 158 -0.82 -3.79 21.49
CA ILE A 158 -1.25 -4.36 20.20
C ILE A 158 -1.46 -5.87 20.29
N VAL A 159 -0.50 -6.62 20.83
CA VAL A 159 -0.60 -8.09 20.93
C VAL A 159 -1.70 -8.53 21.90
N LEU A 160 -1.98 -7.74 22.95
CA LEU A 160 -3.12 -7.95 23.84
C LEU A 160 -4.43 -7.72 23.09
N HIS A 161 -4.57 -6.63 22.35
CA HIS A 161 -5.78 -6.32 21.61
C HIS A 161 -6.09 -7.35 20.51
N ILE A 162 -5.07 -7.87 19.83
CA ILE A 162 -5.24 -9.00 18.88
C ILE A 162 -5.91 -10.21 19.55
N LEU A 163 -5.62 -10.47 20.83
CA LEU A 163 -6.25 -11.54 21.59
C LEU A 163 -7.65 -11.16 22.09
N LEU A 164 -7.79 -9.97 22.68
CA LEU A 164 -9.01 -9.50 23.35
C LEU A 164 -10.14 -9.16 22.37
N ASP A 165 -9.81 -8.69 21.18
CA ASP A 165 -10.77 -8.35 20.12
C ASP A 165 -11.20 -9.60 19.33
N SER A 166 -10.55 -10.75 19.58
CA SER A 166 -10.93 -12.02 18.99
C SER A 166 -12.33 -12.43 19.47
N PRO A 167 -13.22 -12.95 18.60
CA PRO A 167 -14.56 -13.40 18.98
C PRO A 167 -14.56 -14.43 20.12
N LYS A 168 -13.48 -15.21 20.27
CA LYS A 168 -13.32 -16.21 21.34
C LYS A 168 -13.12 -15.59 22.73
N PHE A 169 -12.73 -14.32 22.80
CA PHE A 169 -12.49 -13.58 24.03
C PHE A 169 -13.60 -12.58 24.37
N ALA A 170 -14.66 -12.47 23.56
CA ALA A 170 -15.72 -11.49 23.78
C ALA A 170 -16.28 -11.50 25.23
N GLU A 171 -16.56 -12.68 25.79
CA GLU A 171 -17.02 -12.81 27.19
C GLU A 171 -15.96 -12.40 28.22
N TYR A 172 -14.69 -12.70 27.94
CA TYR A 172 -13.57 -12.35 28.81
C TYR A 172 -13.34 -10.84 28.82
N SER A 173 -13.33 -10.22 27.63
CA SER A 173 -13.13 -8.79 27.43
C SER A 173 -14.25 -7.98 28.09
N GLU A 174 -15.51 -8.41 27.96
CA GLU A 174 -16.62 -7.76 28.67
C GLU A 174 -16.53 -7.90 30.20
N LYS A 175 -16.13 -9.07 30.70
CA LYS A 175 -15.95 -9.30 32.14
C LYS A 175 -14.83 -8.46 32.75
N HIS A 176 -13.75 -8.22 31.99
CA HIS A 176 -12.53 -7.55 32.47
C HIS A 176 -12.34 -6.14 31.89
N LYS A 177 -13.38 -5.54 31.30
CA LYS A 177 -13.34 -4.23 30.62
C LYS A 177 -12.77 -3.08 31.47
N ASN A 178 -13.00 -3.13 32.78
CA ASN A 178 -12.55 -2.09 33.72
C ASN A 178 -11.31 -2.52 34.52
N ASP A 179 -10.64 -3.61 34.14
CA ASP A 179 -9.43 -4.05 34.82
C ASP A 179 -8.28 -3.08 34.51
N PRO A 180 -7.56 -2.54 35.53
CA PRO A 180 -6.46 -1.62 35.31
C PRO A 180 -5.36 -2.16 34.38
N ALA A 181 -5.19 -3.48 34.31
CA ALA A 181 -4.20 -4.13 33.46
C ALA A 181 -4.45 -3.96 31.95
N PHE A 182 -5.68 -3.62 31.56
CA PHE A 182 -6.08 -3.36 30.17
C PHE A 182 -6.41 -1.88 29.93
N THR A 183 -5.92 -0.99 30.81
CA THR A 183 -6.06 0.46 30.57
C THR A 183 -5.25 0.82 29.32
N PRO A 184 -5.86 1.49 28.32
CA PRO A 184 -5.14 1.93 27.14
C PRO A 184 -3.94 2.79 27.51
N LEU A 185 -2.86 2.66 26.75
CA LEU A 185 -1.70 3.52 26.91
C LEU A 185 -2.06 4.99 26.64
N SER A 186 -1.40 5.87 27.38
CA SER A 186 -1.55 7.32 27.19
C SER A 186 -0.91 7.70 25.86
N LEU A 187 -1.63 8.49 25.06
CA LEU A 187 -1.12 9.02 23.80
C LEU A 187 0.02 10.01 24.08
N VAL A 188 1.06 9.98 23.26
CA VAL A 188 2.26 10.81 23.46
C VAL A 188 1.94 12.26 23.08
N PHE A 189 1.45 12.46 21.86
CA PHE A 189 1.00 13.74 21.38
C PHE A 189 -0.11 13.55 20.34
N GLN A 190 -1.34 13.60 20.82
CA GLN A 190 -2.52 13.48 19.96
C GLN A 190 -2.88 14.83 19.32
N LEU A 191 -3.13 14.81 18.02
CA LEU A 191 -3.74 15.95 17.32
C LEU A 191 -5.15 16.23 17.85
N ASP A 192 -5.59 17.48 17.72
CA ASP A 192 -6.94 17.87 18.13
C ASP A 192 -8.00 17.01 17.41
N THR A 193 -8.79 16.28 18.20
CA THR A 193 -9.88 15.44 17.70
C THR A 193 -11.22 16.12 17.96
N GLY A 194 -12.13 16.01 16.98
CA GLY A 194 -13.47 16.56 17.10
C GLY A 194 -14.02 17.09 15.77
N PRO A 195 -15.28 17.54 15.76
CA PRO A 195 -15.93 18.06 14.56
C PRO A 195 -15.21 19.30 14.01
N ASP A 196 -14.59 20.10 14.87
CA ASP A 196 -13.85 21.30 14.46
C ASP A 196 -12.51 20.98 13.77
N GLY A 197 -11.95 19.78 14.02
CA GLY A 197 -10.69 19.31 13.46
C GLY A 197 -10.82 18.57 12.12
N ILE A 198 -12.03 18.48 11.54
CA ILE A 198 -12.26 17.74 10.29
C ILE A 198 -11.64 18.49 9.12
N VAL A 199 -10.73 17.82 8.41
CA VAL A 199 -10.14 18.30 7.16
C VAL A 199 -11.12 18.10 6.01
N GLU A 200 -11.33 19.14 5.21
CA GLU A 200 -12.21 19.07 4.03
C GLU A 200 -11.39 18.71 2.78
N GLY A 201 -11.76 17.62 2.11
CA GLY A 201 -11.15 17.20 0.85
C GLY A 201 -12.01 17.56 -0.36
N TYR A 202 -11.44 18.27 -1.33
CA TYR A 202 -12.10 18.63 -2.58
C TYR A 202 -11.42 17.90 -3.74
N ILE A 203 -12.16 16.96 -4.35
CA ILE A 203 -11.67 16.18 -5.49
C ILE A 203 -11.78 17.03 -6.75
N GLY A 204 -10.66 17.24 -7.42
CA GLY A 204 -10.59 18.01 -8.65
C GLY A 204 -10.89 17.19 -9.91
N PRO A 205 -11.04 17.86 -11.08
CA PRO A 205 -11.17 17.16 -12.35
C PRO A 205 -9.87 16.43 -12.70
N THR A 206 -9.99 15.26 -13.33
CA THR A 206 -8.84 14.53 -13.89
C THR A 206 -8.24 15.32 -15.04
N LEU A 207 -6.92 15.50 -15.02
CA LEU A 207 -6.14 16.20 -16.02
C LEU A 207 -5.61 15.22 -17.04
N ASP A 208 -5.79 15.51 -18.32
CA ASP A 208 -5.17 14.76 -19.41
C ASP A 208 -3.70 15.16 -19.58
N GLN A 209 -2.94 14.96 -18.49
CA GLN A 209 -1.53 15.31 -18.37
C GLN A 209 -0.83 14.19 -17.61
N GLU A 210 0.28 13.72 -18.17
CA GLU A 210 1.16 12.74 -17.55
C GLU A 210 2.21 13.42 -16.66
N GLU A 211 2.43 12.89 -15.46
CA GLU A 211 3.44 13.37 -14.48
C GLU A 211 4.78 12.61 -14.55
N ALA A 212 5.02 11.81 -15.58
CA ALA A 212 6.25 11.03 -15.70
C ALA A 212 7.49 11.85 -16.11
N SER A 213 7.37 13.17 -16.24
CA SER A 213 8.45 14.07 -16.65
C SER A 213 8.37 15.41 -15.91
N TYR A 214 9.51 16.10 -15.77
CA TYR A 214 9.58 17.42 -15.13
C TYR A 214 8.60 18.45 -15.75
N ASP A 215 8.50 18.49 -17.08
CA ASP A 215 7.56 19.38 -17.78
C ASP A 215 6.09 19.00 -17.52
N GLY A 216 5.80 17.70 -17.50
CA GLY A 216 4.47 17.19 -17.19
C GLY A 216 4.04 17.53 -15.77
N THR A 217 4.90 17.29 -14.78
CA THR A 217 4.66 17.67 -13.38
C THR A 217 4.44 19.17 -13.24
N LEU A 218 5.28 20.00 -13.89
CA LEU A 218 5.11 21.45 -13.83
C LEU A 218 3.77 21.91 -14.44
N LYS A 219 3.34 21.32 -15.56
CA LYS A 219 2.03 21.61 -16.16
C LYS A 219 0.87 21.28 -15.23
N VAL A 220 0.94 20.16 -14.51
CA VAL A 220 -0.04 19.80 -13.48
C VAL A 220 -0.07 20.85 -12.37
N ILE A 221 1.10 21.23 -11.83
CA ILE A 221 1.18 22.26 -10.77
C ILE A 221 0.55 23.56 -11.25
N MET A 222 0.94 24.06 -12.43
CA MET A 222 0.42 25.31 -12.97
C MET A 222 -1.09 25.24 -13.22
N PHE A 223 -1.60 24.11 -13.69
CA PHE A 223 -3.03 23.91 -13.88
C PHE A 223 -3.80 23.95 -12.55
N ILE A 224 -3.29 23.27 -11.52
CA ILE A 224 -3.90 23.27 -10.18
C ILE A 224 -3.87 24.68 -9.59
N LEU A 225 -2.76 25.42 -9.69
CA LEU A 225 -2.68 26.81 -9.26
C LEU A 225 -3.68 27.71 -9.99
N CYS A 226 -3.91 27.48 -11.29
CA CYS A 226 -4.93 28.18 -12.06
C CYS A 226 -6.34 27.92 -11.50
N LEU A 227 -6.68 26.65 -11.23
CA LEU A 227 -7.98 26.29 -10.65
C LEU A 227 -8.19 26.83 -9.23
N LEU A 228 -7.11 26.96 -8.46
CA LEU A 228 -7.13 27.58 -7.13
C LEU A 228 -7.05 29.12 -7.19
N TYR A 229 -7.06 29.72 -8.38
CA TYR A 229 -6.93 31.16 -8.61
C TYR A 229 -5.63 31.79 -8.08
N LEU A 230 -4.56 31.00 -7.97
CA LEU A 230 -3.25 31.39 -7.45
C LEU A 230 -2.26 31.90 -8.52
N GLN A 231 -2.74 32.11 -9.75
CA GLN A 231 -1.91 32.44 -10.92
C GLN A 231 -1.59 33.93 -11.09
N SER A 232 -2.31 34.83 -10.42
CA SER A 232 -2.04 36.27 -10.56
C SER A 232 -0.67 36.62 -9.98
N ILE A 233 0.01 37.64 -10.51
CA ILE A 233 1.34 38.06 -10.01
C ILE A 233 1.31 38.31 -8.49
N LYS A 234 0.25 38.93 -7.98
CA LYS A 234 0.07 39.18 -6.55
C LYS A 234 -0.08 37.88 -5.76
N GLU A 235 -0.81 36.90 -6.30
CA GLU A 235 -0.98 35.60 -5.65
C GLU A 235 0.30 34.76 -5.72
N GLN A 236 1.07 34.82 -6.81
CA GLN A 236 2.37 34.16 -6.91
C GLN A 236 3.36 34.73 -5.89
N GLN A 237 3.41 36.06 -5.74
CA GLN A 237 4.20 36.71 -4.69
C GLN A 237 3.74 36.26 -3.29
N THR A 238 2.43 36.19 -3.06
CA THR A 238 1.86 35.74 -1.80
C THR A 238 2.21 34.27 -1.54
N THR A 239 2.10 33.41 -2.54
CA THR A 239 2.46 31.98 -2.46
C THR A 239 3.92 31.82 -2.14
N GLY A 240 4.81 32.47 -2.89
CA GLY A 240 6.25 32.38 -2.70
C GLY A 240 6.74 32.97 -1.38
N LEU A 241 5.99 33.85 -0.71
CA LEU A 241 6.44 34.45 0.56
C LEU A 241 5.72 33.90 1.79
N GLN A 242 4.44 33.51 1.66
CA GLN A 242 3.56 33.28 2.81
C GLN A 242 2.98 31.87 2.88
N ARG A 243 2.95 31.12 1.77
CA ARG A 243 2.30 29.81 1.73
C ARG A 243 3.31 28.69 1.89
N PHE A 244 2.84 27.62 2.51
CA PHE A 244 3.55 26.36 2.63
C PHE A 244 2.57 25.25 2.25
N ILE A 245 2.78 24.65 1.07
CA ILE A 245 1.86 23.69 0.45
C ILE A 245 2.54 22.33 0.40
N VAL A 246 2.01 21.41 1.20
CA VAL A 246 2.42 20.01 1.14
C VAL A 246 1.87 19.38 -0.14
N TRP A 247 2.75 18.87 -0.99
CA TRP A 247 2.42 18.24 -2.26
C TRP A 247 2.63 16.74 -2.19
N LEU A 248 1.53 16.00 -2.15
CA LEU A 248 1.53 14.54 -2.03
C LEU A 248 1.48 13.90 -3.41
N GLY A 249 2.36 12.92 -3.64
CA GLY A 249 2.40 12.13 -4.87
C GLY A 249 3.02 10.76 -4.67
N ASP A 250 3.06 9.98 -5.75
CA ASP A 250 3.84 8.75 -5.77
C ASP A 250 5.34 9.05 -5.81
N GLN A 251 6.16 7.98 -5.80
CA GLN A 251 7.62 8.10 -5.79
C GLN A 251 8.11 8.92 -6.99
N LEU A 252 7.50 8.74 -8.16
CA LEU A 252 7.93 9.41 -9.38
C LEU A 252 7.61 10.91 -9.33
N THR A 253 6.44 11.29 -8.83
CA THR A 253 6.10 12.71 -8.61
C THR A 253 7.07 13.35 -7.61
N ALA A 254 7.35 12.70 -6.46
CA ALA A 254 8.27 13.23 -5.47
C ALA A 254 9.70 13.43 -6.03
N ASP A 255 10.22 12.42 -6.74
CA ASP A 255 11.54 12.49 -7.38
C ASP A 255 11.58 13.59 -8.46
N CYS A 256 10.50 13.74 -9.24
CA CYS A 256 10.37 14.81 -10.23
C CYS A 256 10.42 16.20 -9.59
N LEU A 257 9.72 16.38 -8.45
CA LEU A 257 9.71 17.65 -7.71
C LEU A 257 11.08 17.99 -7.12
N HIS A 258 11.78 17.02 -6.54
CA HIS A 258 13.15 17.21 -6.07
C HIS A 258 14.12 17.58 -7.20
N GLY A 259 13.97 16.94 -8.37
CA GLY A 259 14.74 17.29 -9.56
C GLY A 259 14.45 18.72 -10.06
N LEU A 260 13.18 19.14 -10.02
CA LEU A 260 12.78 20.50 -10.36
C LEU A 260 13.40 21.55 -9.43
N TRP A 261 13.43 21.32 -8.12
CA TRP A 261 14.12 22.18 -7.16
C TRP A 261 15.60 22.34 -7.49
N CYS A 262 16.29 21.22 -7.75
CA CYS A 262 17.70 21.24 -8.13
C CYS A 262 17.94 22.05 -9.41
N GLN A 263 17.03 22.02 -10.38
CA GLN A 263 17.16 22.78 -11.63
C GLN A 263 16.84 24.26 -11.44
N ARG A 264 15.86 24.57 -10.59
CA ARG A 264 15.30 25.91 -10.40
C ARG A 264 16.01 26.75 -9.36
N HIS A 265 16.95 26.20 -8.57
CA HIS A 265 17.68 26.95 -7.53
C HIS A 265 18.34 28.27 -7.96
N LYS A 266 18.51 28.52 -9.27
CA LYS A 266 19.09 29.76 -9.83
C LYS A 266 18.06 30.78 -10.30
N ASP A 267 16.75 30.50 -10.21
CA ASP A 267 15.75 31.49 -10.59
C ASP A 267 15.79 32.70 -9.63
N HIS A 268 15.00 33.73 -9.90
CA HIS A 268 15.18 35.03 -9.25
C HIS A 268 14.30 35.23 -8.02
N ASN A 269 13.36 34.31 -7.75
CA ASN A 269 12.41 34.45 -6.66
C ASN A 269 11.93 33.09 -6.13
N SER A 270 11.43 33.11 -4.90
CA SER A 270 10.99 31.94 -4.15
C SER A 270 9.80 31.20 -4.78
N PHE A 271 8.96 31.90 -5.55
CA PHE A 271 7.87 31.25 -6.27
C PHE A 271 8.39 30.37 -7.41
N ASP A 272 9.31 30.89 -8.23
CA ASP A 272 9.92 30.17 -9.35
C ASP A 272 10.83 29.03 -8.88
N HIS A 273 11.49 29.21 -7.73
CA HIS A 273 12.24 28.15 -7.02
C HIS A 273 11.36 27.00 -6.53
N LEU A 274 10.05 27.24 -6.38
CA LEU A 274 9.08 26.32 -5.77
C LEU A 274 9.33 26.06 -4.28
N ASP A 275 9.92 27.01 -3.58
CA ASP A 275 10.25 26.95 -2.14
C ASP A 275 9.02 26.81 -1.24
N TRP A 276 7.89 27.34 -1.70
CA TRP A 276 6.60 27.34 -1.01
C TRP A 276 5.94 25.96 -0.95
N MET A 277 6.52 24.96 -1.61
CA MET A 277 5.99 23.61 -1.71
C MET A 277 6.82 22.66 -0.83
N VAL A 278 6.26 21.53 -0.40
CA VAL A 278 7.03 20.42 0.17
C VAL A 278 6.58 19.12 -0.50
N PRO A 279 7.42 18.48 -1.32
CA PRO A 279 7.13 17.17 -1.87
C PRO A 279 7.14 16.15 -0.74
N LEU A 280 6.03 15.45 -0.56
CA LEU A 280 5.95 14.29 0.33
C LEU A 280 5.57 13.07 -0.49
N PHE A 281 6.34 12.00 -0.32
CA PHE A 281 6.04 10.71 -0.89
C PHE A 281 5.01 9.97 -0.02
N SER A 282 3.92 9.50 -0.62
CA SER A 282 3.04 8.53 0.03
C SER A 282 3.55 7.11 -0.25
N ASN A 283 4.35 6.54 0.65
CA ASN A 283 4.90 5.20 0.47
C ASN A 283 3.86 4.11 0.74
N SER A 284 3.74 3.17 -0.19
CA SER A 284 3.00 1.93 -0.02
C SER A 284 3.89 0.67 -0.14
N ALA A 285 5.22 0.81 -0.15
CA ALA A 285 6.12 -0.32 -0.42
C ALA A 285 6.74 -0.94 0.83
N ILE A 286 6.11 -1.98 1.40
CA ILE A 286 6.77 -2.98 2.27
C ILE A 286 6.30 -4.39 1.85
N ILE A 287 6.94 -5.04 0.87
CA ILE A 287 6.53 -6.40 0.44
C ILE A 287 7.72 -7.25 -0.02
N GLY A 288 8.40 -7.92 0.93
CA GLY A 288 9.36 -8.99 0.64
C GLY A 288 8.88 -10.39 1.04
N SER A 289 8.13 -10.51 2.14
CA SER A 289 7.85 -11.79 2.82
C SER A 289 6.46 -12.39 2.58
N LEU A 290 5.51 -11.65 2.00
CA LEU A 290 4.09 -12.04 1.88
C LEU A 290 3.78 -13.11 0.81
N LYS A 291 4.68 -13.34 -0.15
CA LYS A 291 4.43 -14.23 -1.30
C LYS A 291 4.16 -15.68 -0.90
N HIS A 292 4.80 -16.17 0.17
CA HIS A 292 4.59 -17.53 0.65
C HIS A 292 3.21 -17.71 1.29
N THR A 293 2.80 -16.77 2.15
CA THR A 293 1.54 -16.83 2.87
C THR A 293 0.33 -16.69 1.95
N PHE A 294 0.43 -15.88 0.89
CA PHE A 294 -0.60 -15.76 -0.14
C PHE A 294 -0.84 -17.06 -0.92
N ASN A 295 0.21 -17.82 -1.20
CA ASN A 295 0.07 -19.12 -1.86
C ASN A 295 -0.63 -20.14 -0.96
N VAL A 296 -0.39 -20.10 0.36
CA VAL A 296 -1.04 -20.98 1.34
C VAL A 296 -2.52 -20.64 1.50
N LEU A 297 -2.87 -19.34 1.55
CA LEU A 297 -4.25 -18.87 1.71
C LEU A 297 -5.09 -18.94 0.41
N LYS A 298 -4.47 -19.32 -0.72
CA LYS A 298 -5.12 -19.39 -2.06
C LYS A 298 -5.81 -18.08 -2.47
N CYS A 299 -5.34 -16.93 -1.97
CA CYS A 299 -5.88 -15.62 -2.33
C CYS A 299 -5.52 -15.32 -3.80
N LYS A 300 -6.52 -15.34 -4.69
CA LYS A 300 -6.34 -15.05 -6.13
C LYS A 300 -6.16 -13.54 -6.34
N GLY A 301 -5.14 -13.13 -7.10
CA GLY A 301 -4.97 -11.75 -7.59
C GLY A 301 -3.74 -10.99 -7.09
N LEU A 302 -3.04 -11.47 -6.06
CA LEU A 302 -1.88 -10.81 -5.45
C LEU A 302 -0.52 -11.19 -6.08
N THR A 303 -0.49 -12.14 -7.02
CA THR A 303 0.68 -12.47 -7.84
C THR A 303 0.88 -11.52 -9.02
N SER A 304 -0.11 -10.69 -9.32
CA SER A 304 -0.03 -9.64 -10.32
C SER A 304 0.65 -8.42 -9.70
N THR A 305 1.75 -7.96 -10.30
CA THR A 305 2.43 -6.70 -9.95
C THR A 305 1.61 -5.44 -10.31
N ALA A 306 0.33 -5.60 -10.62
CA ALA A 306 -0.56 -4.49 -10.90
C ALA A 306 -0.82 -3.69 -9.61
N THR A 307 -0.15 -2.55 -9.49
CA THR A 307 -0.34 -1.54 -8.44
C THR A 307 -1.70 -0.82 -8.52
N LYS A 308 -2.53 -1.10 -9.54
CA LYS A 308 -3.86 -0.52 -9.72
C LYS A 308 -4.96 -1.54 -9.37
N GLY A 309 -5.81 -1.19 -8.40
CA GLY A 309 -7.00 -1.96 -8.02
C GLY A 309 -7.05 -2.33 -6.53
N PRO A 310 -7.91 -3.28 -6.11
CA PRO A 310 -8.11 -3.67 -4.71
C PRO A 310 -6.91 -4.40 -4.08
N PHE A 311 -5.76 -4.41 -4.76
CA PHE A 311 -4.51 -5.03 -4.28
C PHE A 311 -4.14 -4.54 -2.88
N TRP A 312 -4.21 -3.23 -2.63
CA TRP A 312 -3.88 -2.65 -1.33
C TRP A 312 -4.84 -3.10 -0.22
N HIS A 313 -6.14 -3.13 -0.49
CA HIS A 313 -7.12 -3.65 0.46
C HIS A 313 -6.86 -5.12 0.79
N HIS A 314 -6.56 -5.94 -0.22
CA HIS A 314 -6.27 -7.36 -0.01
C HIS A 314 -4.92 -7.60 0.67
N LEU A 315 -3.94 -6.72 0.47
CA LEU A 315 -2.64 -6.78 1.11
C LEU A 315 -2.73 -6.42 2.59
N ASP A 316 -3.31 -5.26 2.90
CA ASP A 316 -3.56 -4.78 4.25
C ASP A 316 -4.33 -5.84 5.05
N GLU A 317 -5.48 -6.27 4.52
CA GLU A 317 -6.32 -7.30 5.15
C GLU A 317 -5.53 -8.60 5.42
N ALA A 318 -4.69 -9.02 4.47
CA ALA A 318 -3.88 -10.20 4.66
C ALA A 318 -2.76 -10.01 5.68
N ILE A 319 -2.13 -8.84 5.75
CA ILE A 319 -1.16 -8.53 6.81
C ILE A 319 -1.83 -8.69 8.17
N TYR A 320 -3.05 -8.14 8.35
CA TYR A 320 -3.82 -8.30 9.59
C TYR A 320 -4.14 -9.77 9.90
N HIS A 321 -4.73 -10.53 8.97
CA HIS A 321 -5.10 -11.94 9.20
C HIS A 321 -3.89 -12.83 9.49
N VAL A 322 -2.79 -12.63 8.77
CA VAL A 322 -1.56 -13.40 8.99
C VAL A 322 -0.95 -13.07 10.34
N SER A 323 -0.94 -11.79 10.71
CA SER A 323 -0.45 -11.34 12.01
C SER A 323 -1.30 -11.87 13.15
N GLU A 324 -2.62 -11.80 13.05
CA GLU A 324 -3.53 -12.38 14.03
C GLU A 324 -3.23 -13.87 14.24
N ALA A 325 -3.19 -14.65 13.16
CA ALA A 325 -2.89 -16.08 13.25
C ALA A 325 -1.51 -16.35 13.89
N HIS A 326 -0.50 -15.57 13.50
CA HIS A 326 0.85 -15.67 14.03
C HIS A 326 0.91 -15.38 15.53
N PHE A 327 0.28 -14.30 15.99
CA PHE A 327 0.28 -13.93 17.40
C PHE A 327 -0.56 -14.90 18.22
N LEU A 328 -1.72 -15.35 17.74
CA LEU A 328 -2.53 -16.36 18.44
C LEU A 328 -1.77 -17.69 18.62
N ALA A 329 -1.01 -18.13 17.63
CA ALA A 329 -0.13 -19.29 17.78
C ALA A 329 1.05 -19.01 18.75
N SER A 330 1.62 -17.81 18.71
CA SER A 330 2.68 -17.40 19.65
C SER A 330 2.18 -17.38 21.11
N TRP A 331 0.93 -16.95 21.34
CA TRP A 331 0.26 -17.00 22.63
C TRP A 331 0.19 -18.42 23.18
N LEU A 332 -0.22 -19.39 22.35
CA LEU A 332 -0.25 -20.81 22.73
C LEU A 332 1.14 -21.36 23.05
N ALA A 333 2.14 -21.01 22.24
CA ALA A 333 3.53 -21.44 22.44
C ALA A 333 4.09 -20.93 23.78
N VAL A 334 3.94 -19.63 24.06
CA VAL A 334 4.50 -18.98 25.25
C VAL A 334 3.79 -19.41 26.54
N ALA A 335 2.47 -19.61 26.47
CA ALA A 335 1.65 -20.12 27.57
C ALA A 335 1.76 -21.64 27.75
N LYS A 336 2.33 -22.36 26.78
CA LYS A 336 2.40 -23.83 26.72
C LYS A 336 1.02 -24.49 26.79
N LEU A 337 0.05 -23.89 26.10
CA LEU A 337 -1.34 -24.36 26.04
C LEU A 337 -1.65 -24.95 24.67
N SER A 338 -2.58 -25.90 24.63
CA SER A 338 -3.02 -26.52 23.38
C SER A 338 -4.22 -25.83 22.75
N LYS A 339 -5.00 -25.09 23.55
CA LYS A 339 -6.23 -24.42 23.10
C LYS A 339 -6.25 -22.97 23.56
N LEU A 340 -6.75 -22.11 22.68
CA LEU A 340 -6.85 -20.67 22.95
C LEU A 340 -7.89 -20.37 24.05
N SER A 341 -8.92 -21.20 24.18
CA SER A 341 -9.95 -21.08 25.23
C SER A 341 -9.35 -21.13 26.64
N ASP A 342 -8.25 -21.85 26.82
CA ASP A 342 -7.66 -22.09 28.13
C ASP A 342 -6.99 -20.81 28.67
N LEU A 343 -6.63 -19.87 27.80
CA LEU A 343 -6.11 -18.55 28.17
C LEU A 343 -7.17 -17.70 28.90
N THR A 344 -8.47 -17.92 28.68
CA THR A 344 -9.54 -17.17 29.38
C THR A 344 -9.62 -17.50 30.87
N THR A 345 -8.96 -18.58 31.31
CA THR A 345 -8.85 -18.94 32.73
C THR A 345 -7.80 -18.10 33.48
N LEU A 346 -6.94 -17.38 32.74
CA LEU A 346 -5.88 -16.56 33.31
C LEU A 346 -6.41 -15.19 33.74
N SER A 347 -5.81 -14.64 34.79
CA SER A 347 -6.07 -13.25 35.20
C SER A 347 -5.48 -12.25 34.20
N PRO A 348 -6.02 -11.02 34.12
CA PRO A 348 -5.49 -9.97 33.24
C PRO A 348 -3.99 -9.71 33.42
N ILE A 349 -3.52 -9.65 34.67
CA ILE A 349 -2.09 -9.47 35.00
C ILE A 349 -1.23 -10.63 34.44
N GLN A 350 -1.74 -11.87 34.48
CA GLN A 350 -1.03 -13.01 33.90
C GLN A 350 -0.96 -12.92 32.37
N LEU A 351 -2.02 -12.44 31.71
CA LEU A 351 -2.00 -12.20 30.27
C LEU A 351 -1.00 -11.11 29.90
N CYS A 352 -0.95 -9.99 30.62
CA CYS A 352 0.06 -8.95 30.36
C CYS A 352 1.49 -9.48 30.50
N ARG A 353 1.78 -10.31 31.52
CA ARG A 353 3.09 -10.95 31.68
C ARG A 353 3.42 -11.90 30.53
N LEU A 354 2.44 -12.62 30.03
CA LEU A 354 2.61 -13.49 28.86
C LEU A 354 2.82 -12.68 27.57
N ALA A 355 2.15 -11.53 27.41
CA ALA A 355 2.39 -10.62 26.28
C ALA A 355 3.83 -10.09 26.28
N VAL A 356 4.34 -9.64 27.43
CA VAL A 356 5.75 -9.22 27.59
C VAL A 356 6.70 -10.35 27.18
N LYS A 357 6.41 -11.57 27.62
CA LYS A 357 7.21 -12.75 27.27
C LYS A 357 7.13 -13.07 25.77
N LEU A 358 5.95 -12.95 25.17
CA LEU A 358 5.73 -13.15 23.74
C LEU A 358 6.54 -12.16 22.90
N ILE A 359 6.52 -10.86 23.23
CA ILE A 359 7.32 -9.88 22.49
C ILE A 359 8.81 -10.24 22.60
N ASN A 360 9.29 -10.51 23.81
CA ASN A 360 10.69 -10.83 24.05
C ASN A 360 11.16 -12.12 23.35
N GLU A 361 10.35 -13.17 23.30
CA GLU A 361 10.72 -14.48 22.75
C GLU A 361 10.35 -14.66 21.27
N HIS A 362 9.33 -13.95 20.77
CA HIS A 362 8.72 -14.20 19.46
C HIS A 362 8.58 -12.96 18.55
N ALA A 363 8.95 -11.76 19.00
CA ALA A 363 8.84 -10.55 18.19
C ALA A 363 9.98 -9.52 18.40
N SER A 364 11.12 -9.94 18.96
CA SER A 364 12.26 -9.06 19.26
C SER A 364 13.51 -9.40 18.43
N ALA A 365 14.37 -8.41 18.22
CA ALA A 365 15.70 -8.65 17.64
C ALA A 365 16.55 -9.57 18.51
N THR A 366 16.41 -9.47 19.83
CA THR A 366 17.07 -10.34 20.82
C THR A 366 16.67 -11.80 20.64
N ALA A 367 15.40 -12.10 20.33
CA ALA A 367 14.95 -13.47 20.03
C ALA A 367 15.67 -14.05 18.81
N ILE A 368 15.78 -13.27 17.73
CA ILE A 368 16.52 -13.66 16.52
C ILE A 368 18.00 -13.90 16.86
N HIS A 369 18.61 -12.98 17.61
CA HIS A 369 20.00 -13.11 18.03
C HIS A 369 20.23 -14.38 18.87
N ASN A 370 19.34 -14.67 19.82
CA ASN A 370 19.42 -15.85 20.68
C ASN A 370 19.33 -17.16 19.86
N LEU A 371 18.42 -17.21 18.89
CA LEU A 371 18.32 -18.35 17.97
C LEU A 371 19.55 -18.51 17.07
N THR A 372 20.17 -17.40 16.70
CA THR A 372 21.35 -17.40 15.82
C THR A 372 22.63 -17.75 16.59
N LYS A 373 22.74 -17.31 17.86
CA LYS A 373 23.91 -17.50 18.74
C LYS A 373 24.06 -18.94 19.22
N HIS A 374 22.97 -19.69 19.39
CA HIS A 374 23.01 -21.11 19.71
C HIS A 374 23.36 -21.95 18.46
N HIS A 375 24.61 -21.85 18.01
CA HIS A 375 25.17 -22.59 16.89
C HIS A 375 25.26 -24.11 17.16
N LEU A 376 24.22 -24.83 16.77
CA LEU A 376 24.35 -26.13 16.12
C LEU A 376 23.64 -25.99 14.77
N LYS A 377 24.40 -25.91 13.68
CA LYS A 377 23.89 -25.66 12.31
C LYS A 377 22.78 -26.65 11.87
N ASP A 378 22.64 -27.78 12.56
CA ASP A 378 21.62 -28.81 12.29
C ASP A 378 20.29 -28.63 13.05
N ARG A 379 20.14 -27.58 13.88
CA ARG A 379 18.93 -27.32 14.67
C ARG A 379 18.35 -25.92 14.53
N GLN A 380 18.85 -25.10 13.60
CA GLN A 380 18.18 -23.83 13.31
C GLN A 380 16.87 -24.13 12.60
N ASP A 381 15.76 -23.70 13.19
CA ASP A 381 14.45 -23.72 12.54
C ASP A 381 14.32 -22.43 11.71
N PRO A 382 14.56 -22.48 10.38
CA PRO A 382 14.49 -21.30 9.54
C PRO A 382 13.08 -20.72 9.49
N GLN A 383 12.04 -21.55 9.71
CA GLN A 383 10.66 -21.09 9.72
C GLN A 383 10.40 -20.26 10.98
N LEU A 384 10.90 -20.70 12.14
CA LEU A 384 10.80 -19.92 13.38
C LEU A 384 11.54 -18.58 13.28
N VAL A 385 12.72 -18.54 12.67
CA VAL A 385 13.46 -17.28 12.45
C VAL A 385 12.65 -16.33 11.56
N GLN A 386 12.13 -16.84 10.43
CA GLN A 386 11.30 -16.05 9.53
C GLN A 386 10.02 -15.56 10.21
N TRP A 387 9.42 -16.39 11.07
CA TRP A 387 8.24 -16.03 11.85
C TRP A 387 8.54 -14.87 12.82
N ILE A 388 9.65 -14.94 13.56
CA ILE A 388 10.03 -13.86 14.49
C ILE A 388 10.34 -12.58 13.74
N MET A 389 11.03 -12.67 12.59
CA MET A 389 11.27 -11.52 11.71
C MET A 389 9.96 -10.90 11.21
N TRP A 390 8.98 -11.73 10.81
CA TRP A 390 7.65 -11.27 10.44
C TRP A 390 6.97 -10.54 11.61
N ASN A 391 6.90 -11.17 12.79
CA ASN A 391 6.25 -10.60 13.96
C ASN A 391 6.87 -9.25 14.36
N LYS A 392 8.21 -9.15 14.35
CA LYS A 392 8.91 -7.90 14.63
C LYS A 392 8.52 -6.80 13.63
N ALA A 393 8.59 -7.10 12.33
CA ALA A 393 8.31 -6.12 11.28
C ALA A 393 6.83 -5.71 11.25
N VAL A 394 5.93 -6.65 11.50
CA VAL A 394 4.50 -6.38 11.43
C VAL A 394 3.99 -5.59 12.64
N LEU A 395 4.62 -5.72 13.81
CA LEU A 395 4.29 -4.86 14.96
C LEU A 395 4.56 -3.39 14.65
N LEU A 396 5.69 -3.08 14.01
CA LEU A 396 6.00 -1.71 13.57
C LEU A 396 4.92 -1.18 12.62
N TYR A 397 4.45 -2.02 11.69
CA TYR A 397 3.38 -1.66 10.77
C TYR A 397 2.04 -1.43 11.50
N LEU A 398 1.64 -2.35 12.38
CA LEU A 398 0.39 -2.25 13.14
C LEU A 398 0.39 -1.04 14.08
N ASP A 399 1.53 -0.75 14.72
CA ASP A 399 1.70 0.44 15.55
C ASP A 399 1.55 1.70 14.70
N LEU A 400 2.29 1.81 13.59
CA LEU A 400 2.19 2.96 12.69
C LEU A 400 0.76 3.18 12.19
N CYS A 401 0.07 2.13 11.74
CA CYS A 401 -1.33 2.24 11.29
C CYS A 401 -2.27 2.71 12.40
N THR A 402 -2.15 2.13 13.60
CA THR A 402 -2.99 2.49 14.75
C THR A 402 -2.72 3.92 15.19
N THR A 403 -1.46 4.30 15.23
CA THR A 403 -0.98 5.62 15.62
C THR A 403 -1.43 6.69 14.62
N VAL A 404 -1.34 6.42 13.31
CA VAL A 404 -1.89 7.28 12.24
C VAL A 404 -3.40 7.44 12.40
N TRP A 405 -4.12 6.35 12.65
CA TRP A 405 -5.57 6.40 12.83
C TRP A 405 -5.98 7.22 14.07
N LYS A 406 -5.25 7.10 15.18
CA LYS A 406 -5.49 7.86 16.42
C LYS A 406 -5.03 9.33 16.32
N GLY A 407 -4.20 9.65 15.33
CA GLY A 407 -3.58 10.97 15.18
C GLY A 407 -2.52 11.26 16.25
N ASP A 408 -1.83 10.25 16.78
CA ASP A 408 -0.78 10.41 17.79
C ASP A 408 0.58 10.67 17.11
N VAL A 409 0.86 11.93 16.81
CA VAL A 409 2.08 12.34 16.09
C VAL A 409 3.33 12.07 16.93
N GLY A 410 3.24 12.17 18.26
CA GLY A 410 4.39 11.89 19.13
C GLY A 410 4.85 10.45 19.01
N GLN A 411 3.90 9.50 18.94
CA GLN A 411 4.26 8.10 18.69
C GLN A 411 4.75 7.88 17.25
N MET A 412 4.25 8.61 16.25
CA MET A 412 4.82 8.53 14.88
C MET A 412 6.29 8.95 14.87
N GLU A 413 6.63 10.03 15.57
CA GLU A 413 8.00 10.51 15.71
C GLU A 413 8.90 9.50 16.42
N ASN A 414 8.39 8.84 17.48
CA ASN A 414 9.10 7.78 18.17
C ASN A 414 9.45 6.61 17.24
N LEU A 415 8.61 6.29 16.26
CA LEU A 415 8.83 5.21 15.31
C LEU A 415 9.84 5.55 14.20
N LEU A 416 10.12 6.84 13.94
CA LEU A 416 10.98 7.28 12.84
C LEU A 416 12.36 6.61 12.84
N PRO A 417 13.10 6.50 13.96
CA PRO A 417 14.39 5.81 13.97
C PRO A 417 14.31 4.36 13.48
N THR A 418 13.22 3.66 13.79
CA THR A 418 13.04 2.27 13.35
C THR A 418 12.58 2.18 11.89
N LEU A 419 11.92 3.22 11.36
CA LEU A 419 11.47 3.26 9.96
C LEU A 419 12.59 3.67 8.99
N LEU A 420 13.62 4.37 9.47
CA LEU A 420 14.75 4.84 8.68
C LEU A 420 15.82 3.76 8.40
N PHE A 421 15.83 2.66 9.16
CA PHE A 421 16.83 1.57 9.10
C PHE A 421 16.17 0.21 8.93
#